data_AF-A0A2V8X242-F1
#
_entry.id   AF-A0A2V8X242-F1
#
_cell.length_a   1.000
_cell.length_b   1.000
_cell.length_c   1.000
_cell.angle_alpha   90.00
_cell.angle_beta   90.00
_cell.angle_gamma   90.00
#
_symmetry.space_group_name_H-M   'P 1'
#
loop_
_entity.id
_entity.type
_entity.pdbx_description
1 polymer ?
#
loop_
_entity_poly.entity_id
_entity_poly.type
_entity_poly.pdbx_seq_one_letter_code
_entity_poly.pdbx_strand_id
1 'polypeptide(L)'
;MFDNIRAEAADTVADLLNLDSSAASQVRDFVESATTVPDAFARLDANGDGLVTFEEILDFDRDRSSPLGRFLAIVGTEMKLGAANENVSALPGVTLSSLQGDPGALFFSFDGLCSLTKQFVSQDGIAVSLCAKLDAAKAAASAGNLGAKQGALQAYENEISAQAVKTLTFRRAITLMTLAKTL
;
A
#
# COMPACT_ATOMS: atom_id res chain seq x y z
N MET A 1 -1.42 -15.68 -0.73
CA MET A 1 -0.03 -15.23 -0.51
C MET A 1 0.13 -13.77 -0.92
N PHE A 2 0.38 -13.41 -2.19
CA PHE A 2 0.63 -12.01 -2.56
C PHE A 2 -0.53 -11.07 -2.28
N ASP A 3 -1.77 -11.52 -2.43
CA ASP A 3 -2.94 -10.75 -2.02
C ASP A 3 -2.93 -10.46 -0.51
N ASN A 4 -2.58 -11.44 0.33
CA ASN A 4 -2.49 -11.24 1.79
C ASN A 4 -1.37 -10.26 2.14
N ILE A 5 -0.21 -10.40 1.50
CA ILE A 5 0.92 -9.46 1.66
C ILE A 5 0.48 -8.05 1.27
N ARG A 6 -0.21 -7.91 0.13
CA ARG A 6 -0.72 -6.60 -0.33
C ARG A 6 -1.74 -6.00 0.65
N ALA A 7 -2.65 -6.82 1.17
CA ALA A 7 -3.64 -6.40 2.16
C ALA A 7 -2.97 -5.88 3.44
N GLU A 8 -2.01 -6.63 3.97
CA GLU A 8 -1.29 -6.24 5.18
C GLU A 8 -0.39 -5.02 4.93
N ALA A 9 0.23 -4.93 3.75
CA ALA A 9 1.00 -3.75 3.34
C ALA A 9 0.12 -2.49 3.33
N ALA A 10 -1.11 -2.58 2.81
CA ALA A 10 -2.04 -1.46 2.81
C ALA A 10 -2.43 -1.04 4.23
N ASP A 11 -2.76 -2.00 5.10
CA ASP A 11 -3.05 -1.74 6.51
C ASP A 11 -1.84 -1.09 7.21
N THR A 12 -0.63 -1.56 6.93
CA THR A 12 0.63 -1.03 7.49
C THR A 12 0.91 0.39 7.03
N VAL A 13 0.74 0.66 5.73
CA VAL A 13 0.88 2.02 5.18
C VAL A 13 -0.13 2.95 5.82
N ALA A 14 -1.39 2.53 5.97
CA ALA A 14 -2.39 3.33 6.66
C ALA A 14 -2.05 3.57 8.14
N ASP A 15 -1.56 2.55 8.85
CA ASP A 15 -1.09 2.69 10.24
C ASP A 15 0.05 3.72 10.32
N LEU A 16 1.05 3.66 9.43
CA LEU A 16 2.16 4.61 9.36
C LEU A 16 1.70 6.04 9.03
N LEU A 17 0.80 6.20 8.05
CA LEU A 17 0.24 7.51 7.70
C LEU A 17 -0.59 8.11 8.82
N ASN A 18 -1.22 7.29 9.67
CA ASN A 18 -1.98 7.77 10.81
C ASN A 18 -1.10 8.14 12.02
N LEU A 19 0.19 7.80 12.02
CA LEU A 19 1.14 8.27 13.04
C LEU A 19 1.46 9.76 12.90
N ASP A 20 1.37 10.31 11.69
CA ASP A 20 1.57 11.73 11.40
C ASP A 20 0.46 12.24 10.47
N SER A 21 -0.44 13.05 11.03
CA SER A 21 -1.59 13.59 10.28
C SER A 21 -1.20 14.47 9.09
N SER A 22 0.04 14.96 9.02
CA SER A 22 0.54 15.71 7.87
C SER A 22 1.03 14.81 6.72
N ALA A 23 1.35 13.55 7.00
CA ALA A 23 2.00 12.65 6.04
C ALA A 23 1.17 12.42 4.78
N ALA A 24 -0.16 12.27 4.90
CA ALA A 24 -1.04 12.01 3.76
C ALA A 24 -0.92 13.06 2.63
N SER A 25 -0.70 14.34 3.00
CA SER A 25 -0.52 15.43 2.03
C SER A 25 0.83 15.41 1.31
N GLN A 26 1.84 14.75 1.89
CA GLN A 26 3.20 14.65 1.37
C GLN A 26 3.41 13.40 0.50
N VAL A 27 2.50 12.42 0.58
CA VAL A 27 2.64 11.14 -0.12
C VAL A 27 2.82 11.33 -1.62
N ARG A 28 2.03 12.21 -2.25
CA ARG A 28 2.09 12.43 -3.71
C ARG A 28 3.49 12.87 -4.14
N ASP A 29 4.00 13.93 -3.53
CA ASP A 29 5.34 14.46 -3.82
C ASP A 29 6.43 13.42 -3.51
N PHE A 30 6.26 12.67 -2.42
CA PHE A 30 7.18 11.61 -2.05
C PHE A 30 7.22 10.49 -3.10
N VAL A 31 6.08 9.95 -3.55
CA VAL A 31 6.08 8.82 -4.50
C VAL A 31 6.44 9.24 -5.92
N GLU A 32 6.17 10.49 -6.31
CA GLU A 32 6.53 11.02 -7.62
C GLU A 32 8.01 11.44 -7.72
N SER A 33 8.69 11.60 -6.58
CA SER A 33 10.12 11.92 -6.57
C SER A 33 10.95 10.79 -7.16
N ALA A 34 11.80 11.16 -8.14
CA ALA A 34 12.73 10.24 -8.79
C ALA A 34 13.77 9.65 -7.84
N THR A 35 13.99 10.24 -6.66
CA THR A 35 14.97 9.75 -5.67
C THR A 35 14.37 8.75 -4.70
N THR A 36 13.03 8.67 -4.57
CA THR A 36 12.38 7.87 -3.53
C THR A 36 12.69 6.38 -3.63
N VAL A 37 12.62 5.81 -4.84
CA VAL A 37 12.94 4.39 -5.05
C VAL A 37 14.44 4.11 -4.81
N PRO A 38 15.39 4.88 -5.39
CA PRO A 38 16.81 4.74 -5.07
C PRO A 38 17.12 4.88 -3.57
N ASP A 39 16.54 5.88 -2.89
CA ASP A 39 16.79 6.13 -1.47
C ASP A 39 16.22 5.00 -0.59
N ALA A 40 15.03 4.48 -0.92
CA ALA A 40 14.44 3.34 -0.22
C ALA A 40 15.26 2.06 -0.46
N PHE A 41 15.74 1.84 -1.70
CA PHE A 41 16.61 0.72 -2.03
C PHE A 41 17.91 0.78 -1.23
N ALA A 42 18.60 1.93 -1.22
CA ALA A 42 19.86 2.11 -0.49
C ALA A 42 19.70 1.99 1.03
N ARG A 43 18.50 2.23 1.57
CA ARG A 43 18.21 1.98 3.00
C ARG A 43 18.04 0.50 3.31
N LEU A 44 17.53 -0.28 2.36
CA LEU A 44 17.36 -1.73 2.50
C LEU A 44 18.67 -2.48 2.22
N ASP A 45 19.47 -2.04 1.25
CA ASP A 45 20.81 -2.57 0.92
C ASP A 45 21.80 -2.20 2.05
N ALA A 46 21.74 -2.98 3.13
CA ALA A 46 22.42 -2.66 4.38
C ALA A 46 23.93 -2.89 4.29
N ASN A 47 24.36 -3.81 3.43
CA ASN A 47 25.77 -4.13 3.23
C ASN A 47 26.42 -3.32 2.07
N GLY A 48 25.62 -2.62 1.26
CA GLY A 48 26.06 -1.76 0.16
C GLY A 48 26.57 -2.53 -1.07
N ASP A 49 26.14 -3.77 -1.26
CA ASP A 49 26.59 -4.63 -2.37
C ASP A 49 25.80 -4.42 -3.68
N GLY A 50 24.77 -3.57 -3.64
CA GLY A 50 23.91 -3.24 -4.78
C GLY A 50 22.76 -4.22 -4.99
N LEU A 51 22.55 -5.15 -4.04
CA LEU A 51 21.42 -6.06 -3.98
C LEU A 51 20.59 -5.75 -2.73
N VAL A 52 19.27 -5.98 -2.83
CA VAL A 52 18.40 -6.11 -1.67
C VAL A 52 17.95 -7.56 -1.57
N THR A 53 18.34 -8.22 -0.49
CA THR A 53 18.07 -9.64 -0.20
C THR A 53 16.89 -9.83 0.75
N PHE A 54 16.38 -11.06 0.88
CA PHE A 54 15.37 -11.37 1.89
C PHE A 54 15.89 -11.17 3.33
N GLU A 55 17.16 -11.45 3.57
CA GLU A 55 17.78 -11.23 4.88
C GLU A 55 17.69 -9.75 5.25
N GLU A 56 18.12 -8.87 4.36
CA GLU A 56 18.06 -7.42 4.55
C GLU A 56 16.64 -6.88 4.71
N ILE A 57 15.69 -7.34 3.89
CA ILE A 57 14.28 -6.95 4.02
C ILE A 57 13.73 -7.36 5.39
N LEU A 58 13.98 -8.59 5.83
CA LEU A 58 13.43 -9.09 7.10
C LEU A 58 14.14 -8.52 8.33
N ASP A 59 15.38 -8.03 8.16
CA ASP A 59 16.20 -7.43 9.21
C ASP A 59 16.08 -5.92 9.29
N PHE A 60 15.47 -5.26 8.30
CA PHE A 60 15.32 -3.81 8.23
C PHE A 60 14.63 -3.23 9.47
N ASP A 61 13.57 -3.89 9.94
CA ASP A 61 12.90 -3.55 11.19
C ASP A 61 12.49 -4.83 11.93
N ARG A 62 13.26 -5.17 12.97
CA ARG A 62 13.01 -6.35 13.82
C ARG A 62 12.05 -6.06 14.97
N ASP A 63 11.63 -4.82 15.19
CA ASP A 63 10.69 -4.47 16.24
C ASP A 63 9.27 -4.91 15.85
N ARG A 64 8.82 -6.05 16.39
CA ARG A 64 7.47 -6.58 16.16
C ARG A 64 6.36 -5.72 16.77
N SER A 65 6.69 -4.66 17.52
CA SER A 65 5.72 -3.68 18.01
C SER A 65 5.53 -2.50 17.05
N SER A 66 6.46 -2.27 16.11
CA SER A 66 6.30 -1.25 15.06
C SER A 66 5.35 -1.77 13.94
N PRO A 67 4.64 -0.88 13.22
CA PRO A 67 3.87 -1.30 12.06
C PRO A 67 4.70 -2.02 10.99
N LEU A 68 5.90 -1.51 10.68
CA LEU A 68 6.75 -2.06 9.64
C LEU A 68 7.34 -3.42 10.04
N GLY A 69 7.85 -3.56 11.26
CA GLY A 69 8.41 -4.83 11.74
C GLY A 69 7.37 -5.95 11.89
N ARG A 70 6.09 -5.61 12.13
CA ARG A 70 4.97 -6.58 12.01
C ARG A 70 4.74 -7.01 10.57
N PHE A 71 4.68 -6.06 9.64
CA PHE A 71 4.48 -6.37 8.22
C PHE A 71 5.58 -7.28 7.67
N LEU A 72 6.85 -6.96 7.95
CA LEU A 72 7.98 -7.77 7.51
C LEU A 72 7.92 -9.21 8.08
N ALA A 73 7.40 -9.39 9.30
CA ALA A 73 7.11 -10.72 9.84
C ALA A 73 6.13 -11.52 8.97
N ILE A 74 5.08 -10.84 8.53
CA ILE A 74 3.99 -11.42 7.73
C ILE A 74 4.50 -11.76 6.34
N VAL A 75 5.36 -10.94 5.74
CA VAL A 75 6.02 -11.27 4.46
C VAL A 75 6.75 -12.59 4.56
N GLY A 76 7.64 -12.76 5.55
CA GLY A 76 8.36 -14.03 5.74
C GLY A 76 7.45 -15.22 5.98
N THR A 77 6.36 -15.03 6.73
CA THR A 77 5.37 -16.08 7.03
C THR A 77 4.56 -16.48 5.80
N GLU A 78 4.00 -15.52 5.07
CA GLU A 78 3.19 -15.76 3.87
C GLU A 78 4.03 -16.39 2.75
N MET A 79 5.27 -15.93 2.59
CA MET A 79 6.23 -16.50 1.63
C MET A 79 6.82 -17.84 2.07
N LYS A 80 6.57 -18.27 3.32
CA LYS A 80 7.07 -19.52 3.92
C LYS A 80 8.59 -19.63 3.88
N LEU A 81 9.30 -18.52 4.00
CA LEU A 81 10.76 -18.48 3.90
C LEU A 81 11.37 -19.35 5.02
N GLY A 82 12.23 -20.30 4.63
CA GLY A 82 12.89 -21.22 5.56
C GLY A 82 12.02 -22.38 6.07
N ALA A 83 10.73 -22.44 5.70
CA ALA A 83 9.84 -23.52 6.13
C ALA A 83 10.25 -24.90 5.58
N ALA A 84 11.03 -24.93 4.49
CA ALA A 84 11.54 -26.13 3.85
C ALA A 84 13.05 -26.37 4.10
N ASN A 85 13.63 -25.79 5.17
CA ASN A 85 15.07 -25.79 5.46
C ASN A 85 15.94 -25.10 4.38
N GLU A 86 15.35 -24.15 3.66
CA GLU A 86 16.08 -23.30 2.72
C GLU A 86 17.06 -22.40 3.47
N ASN A 87 18.23 -22.17 2.88
CA ASN A 87 19.09 -21.11 3.35
C ASN A 87 18.58 -19.76 2.81
N VAL A 88 17.77 -19.07 3.61
CA VAL A 88 17.14 -17.80 3.21
C VAL A 88 18.15 -16.73 2.83
N SER A 89 19.33 -16.70 3.47
CA SER A 89 20.42 -15.76 3.12
C SER A 89 21.13 -16.10 1.81
N ALA A 90 20.93 -17.30 1.26
CA ALA A 90 21.44 -17.69 -0.05
C ALA A 90 20.42 -17.50 -1.18
N LEU A 91 19.19 -17.02 -0.87
CA LEU A 91 18.22 -16.66 -1.90
C LEU A 91 18.70 -15.42 -2.66
N PRO A 92 18.46 -15.35 -3.98
CA PRO A 92 18.93 -14.23 -4.78
C PRO A 92 18.25 -12.92 -4.34
N GLY A 93 19.05 -11.86 -4.24
CA GLY A 93 18.56 -10.50 -4.10
C GLY A 93 18.14 -9.87 -5.42
N VAL A 94 17.58 -8.67 -5.32
CA VAL A 94 17.16 -7.86 -6.47
C VAL A 94 18.02 -6.60 -6.59
N THR A 95 18.31 -6.17 -7.83
CA THR A 95 19.02 -4.90 -8.06
C THR A 95 18.02 -3.75 -8.21
N LEU A 96 18.48 -2.51 -8.02
CA LEU A 96 17.66 -1.32 -8.28
C LEU A 96 17.05 -1.33 -9.69
N SER A 97 17.79 -1.79 -10.69
CA SER A 97 17.34 -1.85 -12.10
C SER A 97 16.17 -2.82 -12.35
N SER A 98 15.94 -3.76 -11.43
CA SER A 98 14.80 -4.69 -11.49
C SER A 98 13.51 -4.07 -10.97
N LEU A 99 13.60 -2.94 -10.24
CA LEU A 99 12.44 -2.19 -9.78
C LEU A 99 11.95 -1.29 -10.91
N GLN A 100 10.94 -1.75 -11.63
CA GLN A 100 10.30 -1.01 -12.71
C GLN A 100 8.86 -0.67 -12.35
N GLY A 101 8.39 0.49 -12.80
CA GLY A 101 7.01 0.92 -12.64
C GLY A 101 6.85 2.15 -11.72
N ASP A 102 5.60 2.51 -11.49
CA ASP A 102 5.22 3.62 -10.63
C ASP A 102 5.11 3.14 -9.16
N PRO A 103 5.94 3.65 -8.23
CA PRO A 103 5.88 3.27 -6.82
C PRO A 103 4.55 3.65 -6.15
N GLY A 104 3.82 4.61 -6.71
CA GLY A 104 2.48 5.02 -6.28
C GLY A 104 1.36 4.09 -6.75
N ALA A 105 1.58 3.25 -7.76
CA ALA A 105 0.51 2.56 -8.47
C ALA A 105 -0.34 1.65 -7.58
N LEU A 106 0.26 0.99 -6.59
CA LEU A 106 -0.42 -0.04 -5.78
C LEU A 106 -1.45 0.52 -4.78
N PHE A 107 -1.14 1.66 -4.16
CA PHE A 107 -1.91 2.22 -3.03
C PHE A 107 -2.25 3.70 -3.18
N PHE A 108 -1.49 4.45 -3.97
CA PHE A 108 -1.57 5.91 -4.10
C PHE A 108 -2.06 6.34 -5.49
N SER A 109 -2.78 5.45 -6.16
CA SER A 109 -3.49 5.69 -7.41
C SER A 109 -4.96 5.28 -7.29
N PHE A 110 -5.82 5.88 -8.11
CA PHE A 110 -7.25 5.51 -8.16
C PHE A 110 -7.44 4.02 -8.51
N ASP A 111 -6.64 3.49 -9.45
CA ASP A 111 -6.74 2.11 -9.89
C ASP A 111 -6.26 1.15 -8.80
N GLY A 112 -5.14 1.46 -8.15
CA GLY A 112 -4.60 0.71 -7.02
C GLY A 112 -5.59 0.64 -5.86
N LEU A 113 -6.20 1.77 -5.52
CA LEU A 113 -7.22 1.84 -4.47
C LEU A 113 -8.51 1.10 -4.85
N CYS A 114 -8.93 1.12 -6.12
CA CYS A 114 -10.05 0.30 -6.59
C CYS A 114 -9.75 -1.20 -6.50
N SER A 115 -8.56 -1.65 -6.92
CA SER A 115 -8.15 -3.04 -6.77
C SER A 115 -8.14 -3.48 -5.29
N LEU A 116 -7.64 -2.64 -4.40
CA LEU A 116 -7.66 -2.92 -2.96
C LEU A 116 -9.09 -2.96 -2.41
N THR A 117 -9.95 -2.05 -2.88
CA THR A 117 -11.38 -2.03 -2.53
C THR A 117 -12.05 -3.36 -2.89
N LYS A 118 -11.83 -3.86 -4.11
CA LYS A 118 -12.37 -5.16 -4.56
C LYS A 118 -11.88 -6.33 -3.71
N GLN A 119 -10.66 -6.24 -3.18
CA GLN A 119 -10.11 -7.26 -2.30
C GLN A 119 -10.73 -7.21 -0.89
N PHE A 120 -11.08 -6.02 -0.41
CA PHE A 120 -11.52 -5.82 0.97
C PHE A 120 -13.02 -6.00 1.18
N VAL A 121 -13.81 -5.62 0.17
CA VAL A 121 -15.28 -5.65 0.21
C VAL A 121 -15.78 -7.05 -0.13
N SER A 122 -16.62 -7.62 0.74
CA SER A 122 -17.16 -8.98 0.54
C SER A 122 -18.31 -9.10 -0.46
N GLN A 123 -18.88 -7.97 -0.91
CA GLN A 123 -19.98 -7.91 -1.87
C GLN A 123 -19.59 -7.17 -3.15
N ASP A 124 -19.60 -7.87 -4.28
CA ASP A 124 -19.18 -7.34 -5.58
C ASP A 124 -19.92 -6.07 -6.00
N GLY A 125 -21.24 -6.00 -5.77
CA GLY A 125 -22.03 -4.81 -6.11
C GLY A 125 -21.56 -3.54 -5.39
N ILE A 126 -21.14 -3.68 -4.13
CA ILE A 126 -20.59 -2.56 -3.35
C ILE A 126 -19.18 -2.22 -3.84
N ALA A 127 -18.35 -3.22 -4.13
CA ALA A 127 -17.02 -2.98 -4.69
C ALA A 127 -17.08 -2.24 -6.03
N VAL A 128 -18.02 -2.60 -6.91
CA VAL A 128 -18.27 -1.92 -8.19
C VAL A 128 -18.71 -0.48 -7.97
N SER A 129 -19.65 -0.25 -7.06
CA SER A 129 -20.15 1.09 -6.71
C SER A 129 -19.04 2.01 -6.18
N LEU A 130 -18.16 1.48 -5.32
CA LEU A 130 -17.01 2.20 -4.78
C LEU A 130 -15.96 2.50 -5.86
N CYS A 131 -15.61 1.51 -6.70
CA CYS A 131 -14.68 1.74 -7.81
C CYS A 131 -15.19 2.78 -8.81
N ALA A 132 -16.50 2.80 -9.11
CA ALA A 132 -17.07 3.83 -9.98
C ALA A 132 -16.88 5.26 -9.45
N LYS A 133 -16.81 5.44 -8.12
CA LYS A 133 -16.51 6.75 -7.50
C LYS A 133 -15.04 7.11 -7.65
N LEU A 134 -14.14 6.15 -7.54
CA LEU A 134 -12.71 6.34 -7.82
C LEU A 134 -12.48 6.67 -9.30
N ASP A 135 -13.18 6.00 -10.22
CA ASP A 135 -13.13 6.30 -11.66
C ASP A 135 -13.65 7.72 -11.96
N ALA A 136 -14.74 8.13 -11.30
CA ALA A 136 -15.25 9.51 -11.41
C ALA A 136 -14.25 10.54 -10.88
N ALA A 137 -13.61 10.26 -9.74
CA ALA A 137 -12.57 11.12 -9.17
C ALA A 137 -11.34 11.21 -10.10
N LYS A 138 -10.92 10.08 -10.69
CA LYS A 138 -9.86 10.00 -11.69
C LYS A 138 -10.17 10.84 -12.92
N ALA A 139 -11.38 10.69 -13.49
CA ALA A 139 -11.80 11.45 -14.66
C ALA A 139 -11.84 12.96 -14.37
N ALA A 140 -12.35 13.35 -13.20
CA ALA A 140 -12.38 14.74 -12.77
C ALA A 140 -10.97 15.32 -12.57
N ALA A 141 -10.05 14.55 -11.97
CA ALA A 141 -8.65 14.95 -11.80
C ALA A 141 -7.96 15.19 -13.16
N SER A 142 -8.12 14.26 -14.11
CA SER A 142 -7.58 14.39 -15.47
C SER A 142 -8.17 15.58 -16.24
N ALA A 143 -9.40 16.00 -15.92
CA ALA A 143 -10.03 17.18 -16.48
C ALA A 143 -9.66 18.49 -15.75
N GLY A 144 -8.81 18.44 -14.72
CA GLY A 144 -8.45 19.60 -13.88
C GLY A 144 -9.58 20.09 -12.96
N ASN A 145 -10.67 19.32 -12.82
CA ASN A 145 -11.82 19.69 -12.00
C ASN A 145 -11.65 19.18 -10.56
N LEU A 146 -10.91 19.96 -9.76
CA LEU A 146 -10.60 19.61 -8.37
C LEU A 146 -11.84 19.48 -7.49
N GLY A 147 -12.88 20.30 -7.72
CA GLY A 147 -14.13 20.24 -6.95
C GLY A 147 -14.89 18.93 -7.19
N ALA A 148 -15.01 18.50 -8.46
CA ALA A 148 -15.64 17.23 -8.79
C ALA A 148 -14.80 16.02 -8.31
N LYS A 149 -13.46 16.11 -8.38
CA LYS A 149 -12.55 15.12 -7.81
C LYS A 149 -12.83 14.94 -6.31
N GLN A 150 -12.83 16.03 -5.56
CA GLN A 150 -13.08 16.00 -4.12
C GLN A 150 -14.48 15.49 -3.79
N GLY A 151 -15.50 15.89 -4.53
CA GLY A 151 -16.87 15.39 -4.34
C GLY A 151 -16.99 13.88 -4.55
N ALA A 152 -16.30 13.33 -5.56
CA ALA A 152 -16.28 11.90 -5.83
C ALA A 152 -15.51 11.11 -4.75
N LEU A 153 -14.37 11.62 -4.27
CA LEU A 153 -13.64 11.04 -3.13
C LEU A 153 -14.48 11.07 -1.85
N GLN A 154 -15.18 12.18 -1.56
CA GLN A 154 -16.08 12.26 -0.41
C GLN A 154 -17.22 11.22 -0.51
N ALA A 155 -17.77 11.03 -1.71
CA ALA A 155 -18.79 9.99 -1.91
C ALA A 155 -18.24 8.58 -1.66
N TYR A 156 -16.99 8.32 -2.05
CA TYR A 156 -16.30 7.06 -1.81
C TYR A 156 -16.12 6.82 -0.29
N GLU A 157 -15.62 7.82 0.44
CA GLU A 157 -15.48 7.76 1.90
C GLU A 157 -16.82 7.56 2.63
N ASN A 158 -17.88 8.24 2.19
CA ASN A 158 -19.21 8.11 2.76
C ASN A 158 -19.78 6.70 2.57
N GLU A 159 -19.58 6.09 1.40
CA GLU A 159 -20.03 4.72 1.16
C GLU A 159 -19.19 3.71 1.96
N ILE A 160 -17.86 3.88 2.04
CA ILE A 160 -17.03 3.05 2.93
C ILE A 160 -17.57 3.10 4.36
N SER A 161 -17.85 4.30 4.87
CA SER A 161 -18.37 4.50 6.22
C SER A 161 -19.72 3.78 6.42
N ALA A 162 -20.60 3.84 5.41
CA ALA A 162 -21.89 3.15 5.44
C ALA A 162 -21.78 1.62 5.35
N GLN A 163 -20.67 1.11 4.81
CA GLN A 163 -20.39 -0.31 4.55
C GLN A 163 -19.46 -0.95 5.59
N ALA A 164 -18.88 -0.13 6.47
CA ALA A 164 -18.11 -0.60 7.62
C ALA A 164 -18.96 -1.56 8.47
N VAL A 165 -18.36 -2.69 8.84
CA VAL A 165 -18.96 -3.81 9.60
C VAL A 165 -20.07 -4.57 8.84
N LYS A 166 -20.51 -4.11 7.65
CA LYS A 166 -21.49 -4.83 6.81
C LYS A 166 -20.80 -5.68 5.75
N THR A 167 -19.98 -5.04 4.93
CA THR A 167 -19.25 -5.67 3.81
C THR A 167 -17.74 -5.45 3.91
N LEU A 168 -17.32 -4.56 4.80
CA LEU A 168 -15.94 -4.28 5.17
C LEU A 168 -15.74 -4.52 6.67
N THR A 169 -14.52 -4.90 7.08
CA THR A 169 -14.15 -4.79 8.49
C THR A 169 -13.89 -3.31 8.83
N PHE A 170 -13.98 -2.96 10.11
CA PHE A 170 -13.69 -1.59 10.56
C PHE A 170 -12.26 -1.16 10.22
N ARG A 171 -11.27 -2.05 10.41
CA ARG A 171 -9.85 -1.79 10.05
C ARG A 171 -9.71 -1.48 8.55
N ARG A 172 -10.28 -2.33 7.69
CA ARG A 172 -10.22 -2.15 6.22
C ARG A 172 -10.91 -0.87 5.75
N ALA A 173 -12.01 -0.48 6.40
CA ALA A 173 -12.64 0.80 6.13
C ALA A 173 -11.70 1.98 6.44
N ILE A 174 -11.03 1.97 7.61
CA ILE A 174 -10.02 2.97 7.97
C ILE A 174 -8.87 2.99 6.95
N THR A 175 -8.36 1.83 6.56
CA THR A 175 -7.29 1.71 5.56
C THR A 175 -7.68 2.40 4.26
N LEU A 176 -8.84 2.05 3.68
CA LEU A 176 -9.29 2.65 2.42
C LEU A 176 -9.51 4.17 2.54
N MET A 177 -10.10 4.65 3.63
CA MET A 177 -10.28 6.09 3.88
C MET A 177 -8.94 6.81 4.04
N THR A 178 -7.95 6.19 4.70
CA THR A 178 -6.61 6.78 4.89
C THR A 178 -5.89 6.92 3.56
N LEU A 179 -5.93 5.89 2.72
CA LEU A 179 -5.31 5.91 1.40
C LEU A 179 -6.03 6.88 0.45
N ALA A 180 -7.36 7.00 0.52
CA ALA A 180 -8.11 7.96 -0.29
C ALA A 180 -7.67 9.42 -0.07
N LYS A 181 -7.26 9.78 1.15
CA LYS A 181 -6.76 11.12 1.49
C LYS A 181 -5.43 11.49 0.82
N THR A 182 -4.74 10.51 0.26
CA THR A 182 -3.47 10.73 -0.48
C THR A 182 -3.70 11.04 -1.97
N LEU A 183 -4.95 10.95 -2.45
CA LEU A 183 -5.31 11.08 -3.86
C LEU A 183 -5.60 12.51 -4.28
#